data_AF-A0A2T1D303-F1
#
_entry.id   AF-A0A2T1D303-F1
#
_cell.length_a   1.000
_cell.length_b   1.000
_cell.length_c   1.000
_cell.angle_alpha   90.00
_cell.angle_beta   90.00
_cell.angle_gamma   90.00
#
_symmetry.space_group_name_H-M   'P 1'
#
loop_
_entity.id
_entity.type
_entity.pdbx_description
1 polymer ?
#
loop_
_entity_poly.entity_id
_entity_poly.type
_entity_poly.pdbx_seq_one_letter_code
_entity_poly.pdbx_strand_id
1 'polypeptide(L)'
;MQCPEGHSTHIRKNGKRRGKQNHICVDCCRQFLDRYDPSPGYSDEVKRECLKMSVNGMGFRAIERVKGVHHTTILSWLKQVGERLPDAYAPDTVPEVGELDELETFVGSKKTKFWIWTAVDHFQQGILGWVVGDHSSKTFEPLWAVVATWQCYFYVTDGWSVYPGFIPDGDQIISKTYMTRVEGENTRLRHYLARLHRKTLCYSKSEEMLKHAIRLLLHYLKFWDVPVPT
;
A
#
# COMPACT_ATOMS: atom_id res chain seq x y z
N MET A 1 -40.61 -12.26 -14.46
CA MET A 1 -39.48 -11.30 -14.49
C MET A 1 -39.96 -10.02 -13.83
N GLN A 2 -39.14 -9.39 -12.98
CA GLN A 2 -39.48 -8.13 -12.32
C GLN A 2 -38.39 -7.11 -12.60
N CYS A 3 -38.77 -5.84 -12.70
CA CYS A 3 -37.81 -4.75 -12.84
C CYS A 3 -36.87 -4.73 -11.62
N PRO A 4 -35.54 -4.70 -11.81
CA PRO A 4 -34.57 -4.70 -10.70
C PRO A 4 -34.66 -3.48 -9.77
N GLU A 5 -35.27 -2.39 -10.23
CA GLU A 5 -35.33 -1.12 -9.51
C GLU A 5 -36.75 -0.76 -9.08
N GLY A 6 -37.73 -0.97 -9.97
CA GLY A 6 -39.13 -0.62 -9.70
C GLY A 6 -40.01 -1.79 -9.25
N HIS A 7 -39.48 -3.02 -9.17
CA HIS A 7 -40.21 -4.27 -8.88
C HIS A 7 -41.45 -4.57 -9.74
N SER A 8 -41.78 -3.71 -10.70
CA SER A 8 -42.89 -3.88 -11.64
C SER A 8 -42.70 -5.12 -12.52
N THR A 9 -43.81 -5.78 -12.83
CA THR A 9 -43.91 -6.89 -13.78
C THR A 9 -44.22 -6.43 -15.21
N HIS A 10 -44.45 -5.13 -15.43
CA HIS A 10 -44.79 -4.56 -16.73
C HIS A 10 -43.54 -4.35 -17.59
N ILE A 11 -43.08 -5.44 -18.23
CA ILE A 11 -41.79 -5.51 -18.91
C ILE A 11 -41.98 -5.88 -20.39
N ARG A 12 -41.28 -5.17 -21.29
CA ARG A 12 -41.24 -5.46 -22.74
C ARG A 12 -39.83 -5.85 -23.18
N LYS A 13 -39.74 -6.65 -24.24
CA LYS A 13 -38.45 -6.97 -24.90
C LYS A 13 -37.92 -5.71 -25.60
N ASN A 14 -36.65 -5.39 -25.42
CA ASN A 14 -35.99 -4.19 -25.96
C ASN A 14 -34.69 -4.53 -26.69
N GLY A 15 -34.79 -5.34 -27.73
CA GLY A 15 -33.65 -5.80 -28.54
C GLY A 15 -32.71 -6.75 -27.78
N LYS A 16 -31.47 -6.86 -28.26
CA LYS A 16 -30.42 -7.68 -27.64
C LYS A 16 -29.20 -6.83 -27.31
N ARG A 17 -28.58 -7.07 -26.16
CA ARG A 17 -27.32 -6.44 -25.74
C ARG A 17 -26.30 -7.53 -25.43
N ARG A 18 -25.13 -7.48 -26.08
CA ARG A 18 -24.08 -8.52 -25.98
C ARG A 18 -24.62 -9.94 -26.25
N GLY A 19 -25.47 -10.08 -27.28
CA GLY A 19 -26.11 -11.35 -27.65
C GLY A 19 -27.28 -11.81 -26.75
N LYS A 20 -27.49 -11.17 -25.59
CA LYS A 20 -28.54 -11.52 -24.64
C LYS A 20 -29.80 -10.69 -24.83
N GLN A 21 -30.95 -11.26 -24.48
CA GLN A 21 -32.22 -10.55 -24.50
C GLN A 21 -32.19 -9.38 -23.50
N ASN A 22 -32.39 -8.16 -24.02
CA ASN A 22 -32.55 -6.94 -23.24
C ASN A 22 -34.04 -6.68 -23.04
N HIS A 23 -34.40 -6.11 -21.91
CA HIS A 23 -35.76 -5.78 -21.50
C HIS A 23 -35.84 -4.32 -21.10
N ILE A 24 -37.04 -3.75 -21.17
CA ILE A 24 -37.35 -2.43 -20.63
C ILE A 24 -38.58 -2.53 -19.73
N CYS A 25 -38.48 -1.97 -18.52
CA CYS A 25 -39.63 -1.74 -17.65
C CYS A 25 -40.43 -0.58 -18.24
N VAL A 26 -41.73 -0.78 -18.46
CA VAL A 26 -42.59 0.26 -19.02
C VAL A 26 -42.87 1.36 -17.99
N ASP A 27 -42.92 1.01 -16.70
CA ASP A 27 -43.32 1.95 -15.64
C ASP A 27 -42.18 2.88 -15.20
N CYS A 28 -40.94 2.39 -15.19
CA CYS A 28 -39.77 3.19 -14.79
C CYS A 28 -38.74 3.39 -15.92
N CYS A 29 -39.07 2.95 -17.15
CA CYS A 29 -38.22 3.05 -18.34
C CYS A 29 -36.82 2.40 -18.23
N ARG A 30 -36.53 1.64 -17.16
CA ARG A 30 -35.22 1.01 -16.97
C ARG A 30 -35.00 -0.15 -17.91
N GLN A 31 -33.83 -0.18 -18.53
CA GLN A 31 -33.38 -1.32 -19.33
C GLN A 31 -32.54 -2.29 -18.49
N PHE A 32 -32.75 -3.59 -18.67
CA PHE A 32 -32.00 -4.64 -17.96
C PHE A 32 -31.95 -5.95 -18.76
N LEU A 33 -30.96 -6.79 -18.46
CA LEU A 33 -30.79 -8.10 -19.09
C LEU A 33 -31.54 -9.18 -18.29
N ASP A 34 -32.04 -10.20 -18.97
CA ASP A 34 -32.73 -11.35 -18.35
C ASP A 34 -31.78 -12.16 -17.42
N ARG A 35 -30.53 -12.35 -17.88
CA ARG A 35 -29.43 -12.89 -17.08
C ARG A 35 -28.18 -12.05 -17.26
N TYR A 36 -27.74 -11.43 -16.17
CA TYR A 36 -26.36 -10.98 -16.06
C TYR A 36 -25.53 -12.24 -15.84
N ASP A 37 -24.64 -12.58 -16.78
CA ASP A 37 -23.58 -13.50 -16.40
C ASP A 37 -22.67 -12.63 -15.54
N PRO A 38 -22.27 -13.08 -14.34
CA PRO A 38 -21.09 -12.53 -13.72
C PRO A 38 -20.01 -12.62 -14.79
N SER A 39 -19.45 -11.48 -15.21
CA SER A 39 -18.19 -11.56 -15.96
C SER A 39 -17.26 -12.39 -15.08
N PRO A 40 -16.69 -13.51 -15.56
CA PRO A 40 -15.71 -14.23 -14.77
C PRO A 40 -14.65 -13.21 -14.38
N GLY A 41 -14.59 -12.86 -13.10
CA GLY A 41 -13.53 -12.03 -12.59
C GLY A 41 -12.21 -12.74 -12.84
N TYR A 42 -11.10 -12.02 -12.70
CA TYR A 42 -9.80 -12.70 -12.64
C TYR A 42 -9.79 -13.67 -11.46
N SER A 43 -9.22 -14.86 -11.67
CA SER A 43 -9.05 -15.84 -10.59
C SER A 43 -8.19 -15.26 -9.48
N ASP A 44 -8.38 -15.75 -8.26
CA ASP A 44 -7.59 -15.29 -7.11
C ASP A 44 -6.09 -15.55 -7.30
N GLU A 45 -5.73 -16.60 -8.03
CA GLU A 45 -4.36 -16.87 -8.47
C GLU A 45 -3.80 -15.71 -9.31
N VAL A 46 -4.52 -15.26 -10.35
CA VAL A 46 -4.08 -14.13 -11.19
C VAL A 46 -3.95 -12.85 -10.36
N LYS A 47 -4.88 -12.60 -9.43
CA LYS A 47 -4.81 -11.45 -8.53
C LYS A 47 -3.54 -11.50 -7.67
N ARG A 48 -3.29 -12.64 -7.01
CA ARG A 48 -2.12 -12.85 -6.14
C ARG A 48 -0.82 -12.72 -6.93
N GLU A 49 -0.73 -13.31 -8.12
CA GLU A 49 0.45 -13.19 -8.98
C GLU A 49 0.74 -11.74 -9.36
N CYS A 50 -0.28 -11.00 -9.83
CA CYS A 50 -0.12 -9.58 -10.18
C CYS A 50 0.39 -8.76 -8.98
N LEU A 51 -0.18 -8.98 -7.79
CA LEU A 51 0.24 -8.28 -6.60
C LEU A 51 1.65 -8.70 -6.14
N LYS A 52 1.97 -9.99 -6.18
CA LYS A 52 3.30 -10.54 -5.87
C LYS A 52 4.36 -9.94 -6.79
N MET A 53 4.10 -9.84 -8.09
CA MET A 53 5.01 -9.17 -9.03
C MET A 53 5.27 -7.71 -8.62
N SER A 54 4.24 -7.00 -8.14
CA SER A 54 4.36 -5.59 -7.76
C SER A 54 5.25 -5.35 -6.55
N VAL A 55 5.26 -6.28 -5.58
CA VAL A 55 6.16 -6.27 -4.41
C VAL A 55 7.48 -6.99 -4.68
N ASN A 56 7.73 -7.42 -5.92
CA ASN A 56 9.00 -7.95 -6.41
C ASN A 56 9.59 -7.05 -7.51
N GLY A 57 9.42 -5.74 -7.41
CA GLY A 57 10.08 -4.75 -8.26
C GLY A 57 9.39 -4.45 -9.59
N MET A 58 8.27 -5.10 -9.94
CA MET A 58 7.58 -4.81 -11.20
C MET A 58 6.59 -3.63 -11.08
N GLY A 59 6.73 -2.66 -11.97
CA GLY A 59 5.73 -1.60 -12.12
C GLY A 59 4.42 -2.12 -12.72
N PHE A 60 3.27 -1.55 -12.35
CA PHE A 60 1.95 -2.03 -12.80
C PHE A 60 1.76 -2.09 -14.32
N ARG A 61 2.35 -1.16 -15.08
CA ARG A 61 2.34 -1.21 -16.55
C ARG A 61 3.19 -2.34 -17.12
N ALA A 62 4.25 -2.75 -16.42
CA ALA A 62 5.02 -3.92 -16.80
C ALA A 62 4.23 -5.20 -16.52
N ILE A 63 3.54 -5.26 -15.37
CA ILE A 63 2.65 -6.39 -15.02
C ILE A 63 1.51 -6.51 -16.03
N GLU A 64 0.91 -5.39 -16.46
CA GLU A 64 -0.09 -5.38 -17.53
C GLU A 64 0.41 -6.01 -18.82
N ARG A 65 1.64 -5.68 -19.25
CA ARG A 65 2.23 -6.29 -20.45
C ARG A 65 2.48 -7.79 -20.30
N VAL A 66 2.80 -8.26 -19.09
CA VAL A 66 3.10 -9.68 -18.84
C VAL A 66 1.83 -10.51 -18.63
N LYS A 67 0.83 -9.97 -17.92
CA LYS A 67 -0.37 -10.71 -17.50
C LYS A 67 -1.61 -10.40 -18.34
N GLY A 68 -1.59 -9.35 -19.16
CA GLY A 68 -2.76 -8.87 -19.90
C GLY A 68 -3.84 -8.21 -19.03
N VAL A 69 -3.55 -8.01 -17.73
CA VAL A 69 -4.46 -7.36 -16.78
C VAL A 69 -4.20 -5.87 -16.79
N HIS A 70 -5.22 -5.07 -17.10
CA HIS A 70 -5.07 -3.61 -17.15
C HIS A 70 -4.56 -3.05 -15.80
N HIS A 71 -3.55 -2.17 -15.84
CA HIS A 71 -2.87 -1.69 -14.62
C HIS A 71 -3.81 -1.02 -13.60
N THR A 72 -4.92 -0.42 -14.04
CA THR A 72 -5.91 0.16 -13.10
C THR A 72 -6.66 -0.90 -12.30
N THR A 73 -6.87 -2.08 -12.88
CA THR A 73 -7.45 -3.23 -12.17
C THR A 73 -6.49 -3.71 -11.08
N ILE A 74 -5.19 -3.80 -11.40
CA ILE A 74 -4.16 -4.17 -10.42
C ILE A 74 -4.07 -3.12 -9.30
N LEU A 75 -4.16 -1.82 -9.62
CA LEU A 75 -4.21 -0.74 -8.63
C LEU A 75 -5.43 -0.88 -7.70
N SER A 76 -6.60 -1.26 -8.23
CA SER A 76 -7.79 -1.51 -7.44
C SER A 76 -7.61 -2.66 -6.45
N TRP A 77 -6.97 -3.75 -6.88
CA TRP A 77 -6.63 -4.87 -6.00
C TRP A 77 -5.65 -4.50 -4.91
N LEU A 78 -4.63 -3.71 -5.26
CA LEU A 78 -3.69 -3.18 -4.27
C LEU A 78 -4.43 -2.36 -3.21
N LYS A 79 -5.36 -1.50 -3.63
CA LYS A 79 -6.18 -0.71 -2.71
C LYS A 79 -6.99 -1.61 -1.75
N GLN A 80 -7.74 -2.57 -2.29
CA GLN A 80 -8.54 -3.52 -1.49
C GLN A 80 -7.72 -4.31 -0.46
N VAL A 81 -6.50 -4.69 -0.80
CA VAL A 81 -5.60 -5.37 0.15
C VAL A 81 -5.00 -4.38 1.14
N GLY A 82 -4.48 -3.25 0.65
CA GLY A 82 -3.83 -2.25 1.47
C GLY A 82 -4.74 -1.49 2.43
N GLU A 83 -6.06 -1.50 2.24
CA GLU A 83 -7.03 -0.97 3.22
C GLU A 83 -7.20 -1.88 4.44
N ARG A 84 -6.88 -3.18 4.31
CA ARG A 84 -7.04 -4.17 5.39
C ARG A 84 -5.74 -4.47 6.14
N LEU A 85 -4.62 -4.01 5.63
CA LEU A 85 -3.31 -4.22 6.21
C LEU A 85 -2.95 -3.09 7.18
N PRO A 86 -2.27 -3.38 8.30
CA PRO A 86 -1.93 -2.37 9.29
C PRO A 86 -0.76 -1.49 8.84
N ASP A 87 -0.63 -0.32 9.45
CA ASP A 87 0.52 0.58 9.28
C ASP A 87 1.72 0.18 10.15
N ALA A 88 1.51 -0.63 11.18
CA ALA A 88 2.57 -1.13 12.05
C ALA A 88 2.29 -2.60 12.41
N TYR A 89 3.36 -3.39 12.53
CA TYR A 89 3.28 -4.73 13.09
C TYR A 89 3.85 -4.70 14.49
N ALA A 90 3.15 -5.33 15.43
CA ALA A 90 3.72 -5.55 16.75
C ALA A 90 5.04 -6.31 16.61
N PRO A 91 6.08 -5.90 17.35
CA PRO A 91 7.33 -6.61 17.34
C PRO A 91 7.15 -7.96 18.06
N ASP A 92 7.86 -8.98 17.60
CA ASP A 92 7.72 -10.33 18.14
C ASP A 92 8.34 -10.42 19.56
N THR A 93 9.35 -9.59 19.81
CA THR A 93 9.91 -9.30 21.14
C THR A 93 10.09 -7.79 21.30
N VAL A 94 10.08 -7.29 22.53
CA VAL A 94 10.27 -5.85 22.80
C VAL A 94 11.64 -5.41 22.26
N PRO A 95 11.70 -4.45 21.33
CA PRO A 95 12.97 -3.96 20.79
C PRO A 95 13.84 -3.36 21.90
N GLU A 96 15.08 -3.83 22.01
CA GLU A 96 16.07 -3.25 22.93
C GLU A 96 16.66 -1.95 22.35
N VAL A 97 16.86 -1.92 21.03
CA VAL A 97 17.45 -0.80 20.30
C VAL A 97 16.57 -0.46 19.10
N GLY A 98 15.92 0.70 19.17
CA GLY A 98 15.15 1.22 18.05
C GLY A 98 16.04 2.02 17.10
N GLU A 99 15.93 1.82 15.80
CA GLU A 99 16.54 2.73 14.82
C GLU A 99 15.46 3.48 14.06
N LEU A 100 15.72 4.77 13.82
CA LEU A 100 14.83 5.67 13.09
C LEU A 100 15.62 6.33 11.98
N ASP A 101 15.06 6.29 10.78
CA ASP A 101 15.62 6.94 9.59
C ASP A 101 14.49 7.26 8.61
N GLU A 102 14.82 8.08 7.63
CA GLU A 102 13.91 8.53 6.60
C GLU A 102 14.49 8.33 5.20
N LEU A 103 13.61 8.00 4.25
CA LEU A 103 13.96 7.98 2.84
C LEU A 103 13.14 9.01 2.06
N GLU A 104 13.83 9.85 1.28
CA GLU A 104 13.20 10.80 0.37
C GLU A 104 12.60 10.09 -0.86
N THR A 105 11.39 10.51 -1.24
CA THR A 105 10.67 10.10 -2.45
C THR A 105 9.85 11.26 -3.05
N PHE A 106 9.09 10.98 -4.12
CA PHE A 106 8.23 11.94 -4.81
C PHE A 106 6.80 11.40 -4.95
N VAL A 107 5.81 12.25 -4.65
CA VAL A 107 4.38 11.90 -4.77
C VAL A 107 3.62 12.96 -5.57
N GLY A 108 2.80 12.52 -6.52
CA GLY A 108 1.97 13.37 -7.39
C GLY A 108 2.76 14.05 -8.50
N SER A 109 3.83 14.76 -8.12
CA SER A 109 4.74 15.44 -9.05
C SER A 109 6.20 15.27 -8.66
N LYS A 110 7.11 15.46 -9.63
CA LYS A 110 8.57 15.47 -9.41
C LYS A 110 9.08 16.65 -8.57
N LYS A 111 8.23 17.65 -8.30
CA LYS A 111 8.58 18.82 -7.47
C LYS A 111 8.16 18.62 -6.02
N THR A 112 7.28 17.67 -5.76
CA THR A 112 6.70 17.42 -4.44
C THR A 112 7.49 16.31 -3.76
N LYS A 113 8.37 16.69 -2.85
CA LYS A 113 9.12 15.76 -2.01
C LYS A 113 8.23 15.21 -0.90
N PHE A 114 8.42 13.93 -0.61
CA PHE A 114 7.80 13.22 0.49
C PHE A 114 8.87 12.39 1.18
N TRP A 115 8.62 12.06 2.44
CA TRP A 115 9.49 11.24 3.27
C TRP A 115 8.70 10.03 3.74
N ILE A 116 9.36 8.88 3.69
CA ILE A 116 8.92 7.68 4.39
C ILE A 116 9.83 7.56 5.60
N TRP A 117 9.26 7.80 6.77
CA TRP A 117 9.93 7.58 8.04
C TRP A 117 9.72 6.13 8.44
N THR A 118 10.77 5.46 8.88
CA THR A 118 10.73 4.04 9.24
C THR A 118 11.36 3.83 10.59
N ALA A 119 10.76 2.92 11.36
CA ALA A 119 11.26 2.46 12.65
C ALA A 119 11.45 0.94 12.62
N VAL A 120 12.60 0.49 13.11
CA VAL A 120 13.01 -0.92 13.14
C VAL A 120 13.58 -1.27 14.51
N ASP A 121 13.60 -2.57 14.82
CA ASP A 121 14.48 -3.12 15.85
C ASP A 121 15.82 -3.45 15.19
N HIS A 122 16.93 -2.95 15.74
CA HIS A 122 18.28 -3.22 15.23
C HIS A 122 18.53 -4.73 15.01
N PHE A 123 18.05 -5.57 15.94
CA PHE A 123 18.35 -7.00 15.96
C PHE A 123 17.39 -7.85 15.14
N GLN A 124 16.22 -7.34 14.78
CA GLN A 124 15.21 -8.06 14.00
C GLN A 124 15.09 -7.50 12.59
N GLN A 125 14.73 -8.36 11.64
CA GLN A 125 14.48 -7.93 10.27
C GLN A 125 13.08 -7.35 10.13
N GLY A 126 12.96 -6.35 9.25
CA GLY A 126 11.68 -5.76 8.88
C GLY A 126 11.34 -4.46 9.61
N ILE A 127 10.49 -3.68 8.96
CA ILE A 127 9.98 -2.41 9.48
C ILE A 127 8.80 -2.68 10.40
N LEU A 128 8.92 -2.19 11.64
CA LEU A 128 7.91 -2.34 12.67
C LEU A 128 6.86 -1.23 12.62
N GLY A 129 7.29 -0.02 12.28
CA GLY A 129 6.41 1.14 12.09
C GLY A 129 6.92 2.05 10.99
N TRP A 130 6.01 2.74 10.32
CA TRP A 130 6.36 3.75 9.32
C TRP A 130 5.27 4.82 9.19
N VAL A 131 5.64 5.97 8.64
CA VAL A 131 4.69 7.03 8.25
C VAL A 131 5.18 7.71 6.99
N VAL A 132 4.24 8.18 6.16
CA VAL A 132 4.51 8.93 4.93
C VAL A 132 3.98 10.35 5.09
N GLY A 133 4.79 11.34 4.73
CA GLY A 133 4.36 12.73 4.69
C GLY A 133 5.50 13.69 4.35
N ASP A 134 5.45 14.87 4.96
CA ASP A 134 6.52 15.87 4.84
C ASP A 134 7.66 15.62 5.84
N HIS A 135 8.65 16.51 5.82
CA HIS A 135 9.81 16.45 6.71
C HIS A 135 9.58 17.20 8.04
N SER A 136 8.35 17.14 8.58
CA SER A 136 7.96 17.86 9.79
C SER A 136 7.77 16.94 11.00
N SER A 137 7.87 17.52 12.19
CA SER A 137 7.54 16.85 13.46
C SER A 137 6.11 16.32 13.49
N LYS A 138 5.15 17.03 12.88
CA LYS A 138 3.74 16.62 12.83
C LYS A 138 3.54 15.32 12.05
N THR A 139 4.31 15.11 10.98
CA THR A 139 4.28 13.84 10.24
C THR A 139 4.90 12.71 11.05
N PHE A 140 5.95 13.01 11.82
CA PHE A 140 6.68 12.01 12.62
C PHE A 140 5.92 11.57 13.88
N GLU A 141 5.13 12.45 14.50
CA GLU A 141 4.42 12.21 15.76
C GLU A 141 3.62 10.90 15.84
N PRO A 142 2.81 10.50 14.83
CA PRO A 142 2.09 9.23 14.88
C PRO A 142 3.00 8.00 14.88
N LEU A 143 4.16 8.07 14.23
CA LEU A 143 5.15 7.00 14.26
C LEU A 143 5.77 6.92 15.64
N TRP A 144 6.17 8.06 16.21
CA TRP A 144 6.73 8.09 17.57
C TRP A 144 5.75 7.57 18.62
N ALA A 145 4.45 7.87 18.51
CA ALA A 145 3.44 7.36 19.43
C ALA A 145 3.40 5.82 19.50
N VAL A 146 3.76 5.12 18.41
CA VAL A 146 3.92 3.66 18.40
C VAL A 146 5.29 3.27 18.95
N VAL A 147 6.36 3.90 18.47
CA VAL A 147 7.75 3.57 18.83
C VAL A 147 8.01 3.75 20.33
N ALA A 148 7.48 4.80 20.93
CA ALA A 148 7.63 5.09 22.36
C ALA A 148 7.06 3.98 23.25
N THR A 149 6.08 3.20 22.76
CA THR A 149 5.50 2.06 23.51
C THR A 149 6.47 0.88 23.64
N TRP A 150 7.51 0.83 22.81
CA TRP A 150 8.52 -0.22 22.85
C TRP A 150 9.47 -0.05 24.04
N GLN A 151 9.62 1.18 24.56
CA GLN A 151 10.50 1.46 25.70
C GLN A 151 11.92 0.90 25.50
N CYS A 152 12.48 1.09 24.30
CA CYS A 152 13.85 0.69 23.98
C CYS A 152 14.84 1.31 24.98
N TYR A 153 16.00 0.67 25.19
CA TYR A 153 17.08 1.23 26.00
C TYR A 153 17.66 2.51 25.41
N PHE A 154 17.74 2.57 24.08
CA PHE A 154 18.12 3.76 23.34
C PHE A 154 17.59 3.71 21.90
N TYR A 155 17.56 4.88 21.27
CA TYR A 155 17.12 5.09 19.91
C TYR A 155 18.27 5.65 19.08
N VAL A 156 18.57 5.01 17.96
CA VAL A 156 19.66 5.40 17.07
C VAL A 156 19.11 6.15 15.87
N THR A 157 19.62 7.35 15.61
CA THR A 157 19.17 8.20 14.51
C THR A 157 20.33 8.90 13.81
N ASP A 158 20.06 9.52 12.67
CA ASP A 158 21.04 10.24 11.86
C ASP A 158 21.39 11.64 12.41
N GLY A 159 20.67 12.07 13.47
CA GLY A 159 20.81 13.37 14.11
C GLY A 159 19.89 14.48 13.56
N TRP A 160 18.86 14.15 12.78
CA TRP A 160 17.89 15.14 12.31
C TRP A 160 17.18 15.88 13.47
N SER A 161 16.89 17.17 13.26
CA SER A 161 16.43 18.10 14.31
C SER A 161 15.05 17.80 14.89
N VAL A 162 14.28 16.91 14.25
CA VAL A 162 12.97 16.49 14.77
C VAL A 162 13.13 15.55 15.96
N TYR A 163 14.12 14.65 15.94
CA TYR A 163 14.27 13.59 16.94
C TYR A 163 14.40 14.06 18.40
N PRO A 164 15.20 15.10 18.72
CA PRO A 164 15.31 15.59 20.10
C PRO A 164 14.01 16.16 20.68
N GLY A 165 13.03 16.50 19.83
CA GLY A 165 11.71 16.95 20.29
C GLY A 165 10.81 15.82 20.79
N PHE A 166 11.17 14.57 20.53
CA PHE A 166 10.36 13.38 20.84
C PHE A 166 11.09 12.38 21.74
N ILE A 167 12.38 12.15 21.47
CA ILE A 167 13.20 11.19 22.20
C ILE A 167 13.69 11.85 23.50
N PRO A 168 13.50 11.21 24.67
CA PRO A 168 14.00 11.76 25.93
C PRO A 168 15.51 12.02 25.92
N ASP A 169 15.92 13.07 26.65
CA ASP A 169 17.33 13.41 26.81
C ASP A 169 18.11 12.22 27.41
N GLY A 170 19.16 11.79 26.71
CA GLY A 170 20.00 10.65 27.10
C GLY A 170 19.64 9.33 26.41
N ASP A 171 18.44 9.20 25.85
CA ASP A 171 18.00 7.97 25.18
C ASP A 171 18.36 7.98 23.67
N GLN A 172 18.72 9.14 23.11
CA GLN A 172 19.12 9.26 21.70
C GLN A 172 20.63 9.05 21.51
N ILE A 173 20.99 8.16 20.58
CA ILE A 173 22.35 8.00 20.06
C ILE A 173 22.38 8.47 18.60
N ILE A 174 23.19 9.49 18.30
CA ILE A 174 23.41 9.94 16.93
C ILE A 174 24.57 9.12 16.34
N SER A 175 24.30 8.30 15.34
CA SER A 175 25.33 7.49 14.70
C SER A 175 24.97 7.15 13.26
N LYS A 176 25.92 7.32 12.34
CA LYS A 176 25.77 6.86 10.95
C LYS A 176 26.26 5.44 10.72
N THR A 177 27.10 4.92 11.60
CA THR A 177 27.71 3.58 11.42
C THR A 177 26.88 2.48 12.06
N TYR A 178 25.98 2.84 12.99
CA TYR A 178 25.17 1.87 13.71
C TYR A 178 23.82 1.58 13.02
N MET A 179 23.26 2.54 12.26
CA MET A 179 21.96 2.51 11.56
C MET A 179 21.85 1.50 10.40
N THR A 180 22.69 0.48 10.36
CA THR A 180 22.77 -0.45 9.24
C THR A 180 21.47 -1.23 9.00
N ARG A 181 20.64 -1.43 10.04
CA ARG A 181 19.38 -2.15 9.91
C ARG A 181 18.35 -1.28 9.19
N VAL A 182 18.10 -0.07 9.67
CA VAL A 182 17.10 0.82 9.07
C VAL A 182 17.49 1.26 7.66
N GLU A 183 18.78 1.53 7.41
CA GLU A 183 19.29 1.82 6.07
C GLU A 183 19.09 0.63 5.12
N GLY A 184 19.30 -0.59 5.63
CA GLY A 184 19.06 -1.83 4.90
C GLY A 184 17.58 -2.01 4.53
N GLU A 185 16.67 -1.76 5.46
CA GLU A 185 15.23 -1.83 5.20
C GLU A 185 14.75 -0.73 4.22
N ASN A 186 15.25 0.49 4.37
CA ASN A 186 15.00 1.60 3.43
C ASN A 186 15.49 1.27 2.01
N THR A 187 16.63 0.58 1.91
CA THR A 187 17.14 0.06 0.65
C THR A 187 16.23 -1.03 0.07
N ARG A 188 15.71 -1.95 0.89
CA ARG A 188 14.75 -2.98 0.47
C ARG A 188 13.46 -2.36 -0.04
N LEU A 189 12.92 -1.33 0.60
CA LEU A 189 11.75 -0.59 0.11
C LEU A 189 11.99 -0.09 -1.33
N ARG A 190 13.16 0.51 -1.59
CA ARG A 190 13.54 0.99 -2.94
C ARG A 190 13.79 -0.13 -3.94
N HIS A 191 14.25 -1.29 -3.49
CA HIS A 191 14.49 -2.45 -4.33
C HIS A 191 13.16 -3.08 -4.80
N TYR A 192 12.24 -3.31 -3.86
CA TYR A 192 11.01 -4.07 -4.12
C TYR A 192 9.87 -3.21 -4.65
N LEU A 193 9.77 -1.93 -4.27
CA LEU A 193 8.75 -1.04 -4.80
C LEU A 193 9.29 -0.26 -5.98
N ALA A 194 8.84 -0.64 -7.18
CA ALA A 194 9.18 0.07 -8.42
C ALA A 194 8.91 1.59 -8.33
N ARG A 195 7.93 1.97 -7.52
CA ARG A 195 7.41 3.33 -7.32
C ARG A 195 8.26 4.19 -6.39
N LEU A 196 9.28 3.60 -5.76
CA LEU A 196 10.29 4.26 -4.94
C LEU A 196 11.66 4.36 -5.64
N HIS A 197 11.74 3.96 -6.91
CA HIS A 197 12.94 4.16 -7.72
C HIS A 197 13.18 5.65 -8.05
N ARG A 198 14.25 5.91 -8.81
CA ARG A 198 14.67 7.27 -9.20
C ARG A 198 13.54 8.08 -9.82
N LYS A 199 13.56 9.38 -9.50
CA LYS A 199 12.70 10.48 -9.98
C LYS A 199 12.33 10.44 -11.47
N THR A 200 13.17 9.86 -12.33
CA THR A 200 12.98 9.81 -13.79
C THR A 200 12.23 8.58 -14.29
N LEU A 201 12.15 7.51 -13.50
CA LEU A 201 11.67 6.19 -13.95
C LEU A 201 10.22 5.93 -13.52
N CYS A 202 9.95 5.97 -12.21
CA CYS A 202 8.64 5.66 -11.67
C CYS A 202 8.48 6.31 -10.30
N TYR A 203 7.36 7.00 -10.08
CA TYR A 203 7.01 7.61 -8.80
C TYR A 203 5.51 7.48 -8.54
N SER A 204 5.13 7.61 -7.28
CA SER A 204 3.75 7.47 -6.84
C SER A 204 2.92 8.69 -7.26
N LYS A 205 1.78 8.50 -7.91
CA LYS A 205 0.86 9.62 -8.22
C LYS A 205 -0.04 10.03 -7.06
N SER A 206 -0.16 9.16 -6.06
CA SER A 206 -1.06 9.30 -4.91
C SER A 206 -0.33 8.77 -3.69
N GLU A 207 -0.45 9.51 -2.58
CA GLU A 207 0.07 9.16 -1.27
C GLU A 207 -0.62 7.90 -0.74
N GLU A 208 -1.94 7.83 -0.83
CA GLU A 208 -2.71 6.66 -0.41
C GLU A 208 -2.28 5.38 -1.14
N MET A 209 -2.07 5.46 -2.46
CA MET A 209 -1.53 4.31 -3.20
C MET A 209 -0.08 3.99 -2.82
N LEU A 210 0.71 4.96 -2.34
CA LEU A 210 2.02 4.70 -1.76
C LEU A 210 1.89 3.92 -0.45
N LYS A 211 1.02 4.37 0.46
CA LYS A 211 0.72 3.68 1.71
C LYS A 211 0.30 2.22 1.47
N HIS A 212 -0.67 1.98 0.58
CA HIS A 212 -1.10 0.61 0.26
C HIS A 212 0.03 -0.28 -0.28
N ALA A 213 0.93 0.27 -1.10
CA ALA A 213 2.07 -0.48 -1.62
C ALA A 213 3.08 -0.83 -0.52
N ILE A 214 3.35 0.10 0.41
CA ILE A 214 4.22 -0.16 1.56
C ILE A 214 3.58 -1.24 2.45
N ARG A 215 2.30 -1.08 2.82
CA ARG A 215 1.57 -2.08 3.61
C ARG A 215 1.66 -3.49 3.03
N LEU A 216 1.40 -3.62 1.73
CA LEU A 216 1.48 -4.90 1.05
C LEU A 216 2.92 -5.45 1.03
N LEU A 217 3.92 -4.62 0.77
CA LEU A 217 5.31 -5.06 0.79
C LEU A 217 5.72 -5.54 2.17
N LEU A 218 5.43 -4.78 3.23
CA LEU A 218 5.80 -5.17 4.59
C LEU A 218 5.12 -6.48 5.00
N HIS A 219 3.83 -6.65 4.63
CA HIS A 219 3.12 -7.91 4.83
C HIS A 219 3.81 -9.07 4.10
N TYR A 220 4.15 -8.89 2.82
CA TYR A 220 4.82 -9.90 2.02
C TYR A 220 6.19 -10.26 2.58
N LEU A 221 6.98 -9.29 3.05
CA LEU A 221 8.29 -9.56 3.64
C LEU A 221 8.21 -10.24 5.02
N LYS A 222 7.16 -9.95 5.81
CA LYS A 222 6.95 -10.58 7.13
C LYS A 222 6.39 -12.01 7.00
N PHE A 223 5.42 -12.24 6.11
CA PHE A 223 4.66 -13.49 6.06
C PHE A 223 4.88 -14.33 4.80
N TRP A 224 5.58 -13.81 3.79
CA TRP A 224 5.76 -14.45 2.48
C TRP A 224 4.45 -14.79 1.75
N ASP A 225 3.37 -14.09 2.11
CA ASP A 225 2.04 -14.24 1.50
C ASP A 225 1.55 -12.93 0.88
N VAL A 226 0.62 -13.06 -0.06
CA VAL A 226 -0.10 -11.95 -0.69
C VAL A 226 -1.60 -12.19 -0.50
N PRO A 227 -2.30 -11.39 0.32
CA PRO A 227 -3.72 -11.56 0.55
C PRO A 227 -4.54 -11.43 -0.74
N VAL A 228 -5.63 -12.19 -0.83
CA VAL A 228 -6.57 -12.06 -1.96
C VAL A 228 -7.34 -10.74 -1.85
N PRO A 229 -7.43 -9.95 -2.92
CA PRO A 229 -8.33 -8.81 -2.99
C PRO A 229 -9.80 -9.25 -3.00
N THR A 230 -10.57 -8.69 -2.07
CA THR A 230 -12.01 -8.92 -1.88
C THR A 230 -12.83 -7.86 -2.61
#